data_AF-A0A7K0LQX5-F1
#
_entry.id   AF-A0A7K0LQX5-F1
#
_cell.length_a   1.000
_cell.length_b   1.000
_cell.length_c   1.000
_cell.angle_alpha   90.00
_cell.angle_beta   90.00
_cell.angle_gamma   90.00
#
_symmetry.space_group_name_H-M   'P 1'
#
loop_
_entity.id
_entity.type
_entity.pdbx_description
1 polymer ?
#
loop_
_entity_poly.entity_id
_entity_poly.type
_entity_poly.pdbx_seq_one_letter_code
_entity_poly.pdbx_strand_id
1 'polypeptide(L)'
;MKRHLIVVVAALSLSLSACGLLGGVVGAAGEKVCPTLNAIKAQMASATEANGGKTAGDALAGFNAITAKLETAKADAGEPGKIVIGRIESALTAVSEPLAAVAPDTALKDVPGVAEKQAKVKDAYESVYAELKCA
;
A
#
# COMPACT_ATOMS: atom_id res chain seq x y z
N MET A 1 43.50 8.40 -16.73
CA MET A 1 42.06 8.77 -16.80
C MET A 1 41.43 8.53 -15.42
N LYS A 2 41.34 9.56 -14.56
CA LYS A 2 40.78 9.46 -13.18
C LYS A 2 40.20 10.82 -12.78
N ARG A 3 38.95 11.11 -13.18
CA ARG A 3 38.19 12.30 -12.70
C ARG A 3 36.68 12.06 -12.77
N HIS A 4 36.14 11.05 -12.07
CA HIS A 4 34.68 10.89 -11.94
C HIS A 4 34.19 10.48 -10.53
N LEU A 5 35.04 10.45 -9.50
CA LEU A 5 34.67 9.85 -8.20
C LEU A 5 34.27 10.84 -7.09
N ILE A 6 34.22 12.16 -7.33
CA ILE A 6 34.07 13.14 -6.23
C ILE A 6 32.71 13.86 -6.21
N VAL A 7 31.88 13.75 -7.26
CA VAL A 7 30.61 14.51 -7.32
C VAL A 7 29.42 13.77 -6.68
N VAL A 8 29.48 12.45 -6.48
CA VAL A 8 28.32 11.68 -5.98
C VAL A 8 28.18 11.72 -4.46
N VAL A 9 29.24 12.04 -3.70
CA VAL A 9 29.20 12.03 -2.22
C VAL A 9 28.65 13.35 -1.64
N ALA A 10 28.70 14.45 -2.39
CA ALA A 10 28.16 15.73 -1.92
C ALA A 10 26.62 15.82 -1.99
N ALA A 11 25.96 14.98 -2.79
CA ALA A 11 24.49 14.94 -2.88
C ALA A 11 23.84 14.11 -1.75
N LEU A 12 24.59 13.23 -1.08
CA LEU A 12 24.09 12.46 0.07
C LEU A 12 24.16 13.21 1.40
N SER A 13 24.78 14.40 1.43
CA SER A 13 25.01 15.16 2.67
C SER A 13 23.94 16.22 2.96
N LEU A 14 23.02 16.49 2.02
CA LEU A 14 21.98 17.54 2.18
C LEU A 14 20.60 17.04 2.66
N SER A 15 20.39 15.73 2.84
CA SER A 15 19.07 15.17 3.16
C SER A 15 18.88 14.75 4.63
N LEU A 16 19.88 14.89 5.50
CA LEU A 16 19.75 14.50 6.91
C LEU A 16 19.02 15.53 7.80
N SER A 17 18.83 16.77 7.35
CA SER A 17 18.12 17.80 8.14
C SER A 17 16.61 17.90 7.87
N ALA A 18 16.04 17.08 6.98
CA ALA A 18 14.58 17.03 6.74
C ALA A 18 13.86 15.94 7.56
N CYS A 19 14.61 15.06 8.24
CA CYS A 19 14.06 13.92 8.97
C CYS A 19 13.23 14.34 10.21
N GLY A 20 13.49 15.52 10.79
CA GLY A 20 12.74 16.06 11.92
C GLY A 20 11.41 16.74 11.56
N LEU A 21 11.32 17.39 10.39
CA LEU A 21 10.07 18.06 9.96
C LEU A 21 9.12 17.11 9.26
N LEU A 22 9.62 16.19 8.42
CA LEU A 22 8.77 15.25 7.68
C LEU A 22 8.08 14.24 8.62
N GLY A 23 8.75 13.82 9.70
CA GLY A 23 8.14 12.93 10.70
C GLY A 23 6.96 13.55 11.46
N GLY A 24 6.87 14.88 11.51
CA GLY A 24 5.75 15.61 12.11
C GLY A 24 4.55 15.75 11.15
N VAL A 25 4.79 16.09 9.88
CA VAL A 25 3.72 16.18 8.87
C VAL A 25 3.15 14.81 8.47
N VAL A 26 3.99 13.78 8.42
CA VAL A 26 3.53 12.39 8.18
C VAL A 26 2.76 11.86 9.39
N GLY A 27 3.15 12.23 10.62
CA GLY A 27 2.39 11.88 11.84
C GLY A 27 1.00 12.54 11.91
N ALA A 28 0.91 13.82 11.54
CA ALA A 28 -0.38 14.53 11.47
C ALA A 28 -1.28 14.01 10.35
N ALA A 29 -0.71 13.60 9.21
CA ALA A 29 -1.44 12.88 8.17
C ALA A 29 -1.97 11.55 8.72
N GLY A 30 -1.12 10.79 9.43
CA GLY A 30 -1.46 9.56 10.12
C GLY A 30 -2.75 9.67 10.93
N GLU A 31 -2.84 10.64 11.84
CA GLU A 31 -4.01 10.79 12.73
C GLU A 31 -5.37 10.85 11.99
N LYS A 32 -5.40 11.43 10.77
CA LYS A 32 -6.61 11.48 9.94
C LYS A 32 -6.85 10.21 9.11
N VAL A 33 -5.80 9.56 8.62
CA VAL A 33 -5.97 8.37 7.76
C VAL A 33 -5.96 7.05 8.50
N CYS A 34 -5.42 6.98 9.71
CA CYS A 34 -5.35 5.75 10.51
C CYS A 34 -6.71 5.10 10.79
N PRO A 35 -7.82 5.84 11.04
CA PRO A 35 -9.15 5.23 11.16
C PRO A 35 -9.59 4.53 9.87
N THR A 36 -9.40 5.17 8.72
CA THR A 36 -9.74 4.61 7.40
C THR A 36 -8.87 3.41 7.06
N LEU A 37 -7.56 3.51 7.33
CA LEU A 37 -6.63 2.40 7.22
C LEU A 37 -7.06 1.25 8.13
N ASN A 38 -7.33 1.46 9.41
CA ASN A 38 -7.83 0.41 10.30
C ASN A 38 -9.09 -0.31 9.78
N ALA A 39 -10.02 0.44 9.20
CA ALA A 39 -11.17 -0.15 8.52
C ALA A 39 -10.78 -1.00 7.30
N ILE A 40 -9.77 -0.56 6.52
CA ILE A 40 -9.19 -1.32 5.41
C ILE A 40 -8.50 -2.59 5.92
N LYS A 41 -7.72 -2.54 7.01
CA LYS A 41 -7.03 -3.71 7.59
C LYS A 41 -8.01 -4.84 7.91
N ALA A 42 -9.14 -4.51 8.53
CA ALA A 42 -10.20 -5.47 8.83
C ALA A 42 -10.82 -6.08 7.56
N GLN A 43 -10.98 -5.28 6.50
CA GLN A 43 -11.47 -5.75 5.21
C GLN A 43 -10.44 -6.59 4.45
N MET A 44 -9.15 -6.26 4.54
CA MET A 44 -8.07 -7.05 3.97
C MET A 44 -7.97 -8.40 4.65
N ALA A 45 -8.03 -8.46 5.99
CA ALA A 45 -8.10 -9.72 6.72
C ALA A 45 -9.27 -10.57 6.21
N SER A 46 -10.47 -9.98 6.11
CA SER A 46 -11.65 -10.65 5.55
C SER A 46 -11.52 -11.07 4.08
N ALA A 47 -10.76 -10.34 3.26
CA ALA A 47 -10.50 -10.66 1.85
C ALA A 47 -9.42 -11.74 1.68
N THR A 48 -8.43 -11.80 2.58
CA THR A 48 -7.24 -12.67 2.49
C THR A 48 -7.41 -13.98 3.28
N GLU A 49 -8.08 -13.96 4.43
CA GLU A 49 -8.39 -15.16 5.24
C GLU A 49 -9.45 -16.05 4.60
N ALA A 50 -10.21 -15.53 3.63
CA ALA A 50 -11.23 -16.26 2.91
C ALA A 50 -10.71 -17.07 1.70
N ASN A 51 -9.42 -17.38 1.66
CA ASN A 51 -8.77 -18.28 0.69
C ASN A 51 -9.33 -19.72 0.72
N GLY A 52 -10.29 -20.03 1.60
CA GLY A 52 -11.02 -21.30 1.65
C GLY A 52 -12.29 -21.38 0.80
N GLY A 53 -12.73 -20.31 0.12
CA GLY A 53 -13.97 -20.38 -0.68
C GLY A 53 -14.34 -19.18 -1.56
N LYS A 54 -13.52 -18.12 -1.62
CA LYS A 54 -13.80 -16.94 -2.47
C LYS A 54 -13.27 -17.08 -3.90
N THR A 55 -14.01 -16.50 -4.83
CA THR A 55 -13.69 -16.48 -6.25
C THR A 55 -12.85 -15.25 -6.63
N ALA A 56 -12.22 -15.25 -7.81
CA ALA A 56 -11.42 -14.14 -8.32
C ALA A 56 -12.25 -12.84 -8.38
N GLY A 57 -13.53 -12.94 -8.74
CA GLY A 57 -14.49 -11.85 -8.74
C GLY A 57 -14.77 -11.29 -7.35
N ASP A 58 -14.92 -12.15 -6.34
CA ASP A 58 -15.12 -11.71 -4.94
C ASP A 58 -13.89 -10.97 -4.40
N ALA A 59 -12.69 -11.48 -4.69
CA ALA A 59 -11.46 -10.81 -4.29
C ALA A 59 -11.27 -9.49 -5.03
N LEU A 60 -11.54 -9.44 -6.33
CA LEU A 60 -11.46 -8.22 -7.12
C LEU A 60 -12.44 -7.16 -6.61
N ALA A 61 -13.69 -7.53 -6.30
CA ALA A 61 -14.67 -6.65 -5.69
C ALA A 61 -14.18 -6.13 -4.31
N GLY A 62 -13.60 -7.01 -3.50
CA GLY A 62 -12.98 -6.63 -2.23
C GLY A 62 -11.84 -5.64 -2.40
N PHE A 63 -10.92 -5.88 -3.34
CA PHE A 63 -9.81 -4.96 -3.65
C PHE A 63 -10.31 -3.62 -4.19
N ASN A 64 -11.32 -3.60 -5.04
CA ASN A 64 -11.92 -2.36 -5.53
C ASN A 64 -12.55 -1.54 -4.38
N ALA A 65 -13.24 -2.20 -3.45
CA ALA A 65 -13.79 -1.53 -2.26
C ALA A 65 -12.68 -0.96 -1.36
N ILE A 66 -11.56 -1.68 -1.22
CA ILE A 66 -10.38 -1.20 -0.50
C ILE A 66 -9.76 0.02 -1.21
N THR A 67 -9.61 -0.03 -2.53
CA THR A 67 -9.06 1.08 -3.33
C THR A 67 -9.89 2.35 -3.15
N ALA A 68 -11.22 2.26 -3.22
CA ALA A 68 -12.09 3.42 -2.99
C ALA A 68 -11.91 4.07 -1.60
N LYS A 69 -11.67 3.24 -0.58
CA LYS A 69 -11.35 3.72 0.78
C LYS A 69 -9.96 4.34 0.86
N LEU A 70 -8.98 3.77 0.15
CA LEU A 70 -7.63 4.34 0.07
C LEU A 70 -7.63 5.68 -0.65
N GLU A 71 -8.46 5.89 -1.66
CA GLU A 71 -8.62 7.19 -2.32
C GLU A 71 -9.18 8.23 -1.35
N THR A 72 -10.15 7.84 -0.52
CA THR A 72 -10.65 8.69 0.56
C THR A 72 -9.52 9.05 1.54
N ALA A 73 -8.77 8.05 1.99
CA ALA A 73 -7.61 8.26 2.86
C ALA A 73 -6.58 9.21 2.20
N LYS A 74 -6.24 9.01 0.93
CA LYS A 74 -5.33 9.89 0.17
C LYS A 74 -5.81 11.33 0.14
N ALA A 75 -7.12 11.57 -0.01
CA ALA A 75 -7.68 12.91 0.01
C ALA A 75 -7.45 13.60 1.36
N ASP A 76 -7.63 12.87 2.46
CA ASP A 76 -7.48 13.37 3.83
C ASP A 76 -6.02 13.52 4.31
N ALA A 77 -5.08 12.75 3.73
CA ALA A 77 -3.69 12.67 4.19
C ALA A 77 -2.77 13.83 3.76
N GLY A 78 -3.21 14.66 2.80
CA GLY A 78 -2.36 15.67 2.17
C GLY A 78 -1.21 15.07 1.31
N GLU A 79 -0.37 15.94 0.73
CA GLU A 79 0.73 15.53 -0.16
C GLU A 79 1.69 14.45 0.40
N PRO A 80 2.21 14.57 1.64
CA PRO A 80 3.12 13.56 2.17
C PRO A 80 2.40 12.21 2.40
N GLY A 81 1.17 12.22 2.90
CA GLY A 81 0.40 10.98 3.10
C GLY A 81 -0.01 10.30 1.78
N LYS A 82 -0.26 11.06 0.71
CA LYS A 82 -0.55 10.50 -0.63
C LYS A 82 0.60 9.66 -1.19
N ILE A 83 1.84 10.12 -0.98
CA ILE A 83 3.05 9.41 -1.45
C ILE A 83 3.16 8.05 -0.74
N VAL A 84 2.91 8.02 0.57
CA VAL A 84 3.01 6.81 1.38
C VAL A 84 1.86 5.85 1.06
N ILE A 85 0.62 6.34 1.08
CA ILE A 85 -0.59 5.54 0.75
C ILE A 85 -0.56 5.02 -0.69
N GLY A 86 0.07 5.75 -1.62
CA GLY A 86 0.26 5.34 -3.01
C GLY A 86 1.02 4.00 -3.18
N ARG A 87 1.83 3.60 -2.18
CA ARG A 87 2.48 2.28 -2.17
C ARG A 87 1.48 1.14 -2.02
N ILE A 88 0.44 1.33 -1.20
CA ILE A 88 -0.64 0.34 -1.03
C ILE A 88 -1.43 0.19 -2.33
N GLU A 89 -1.78 1.31 -2.96
CA GLU A 89 -2.52 1.31 -4.22
C GLU A 89 -1.73 0.61 -5.34
N SER A 90 -0.42 0.89 -5.45
CA SER A 90 0.44 0.21 -6.41
C SER A 90 0.48 -1.30 -6.18
N ALA A 91 0.55 -1.75 -4.92
CA ALA A 91 0.50 -3.16 -4.58
C ALA A 91 -0.87 -3.79 -4.89
N LEU A 92 -1.97 -3.05 -4.64
CA LEU A 92 -3.32 -3.49 -4.96
C LEU A 92 -3.54 -3.64 -6.47
N THR A 93 -3.07 -2.69 -7.28
CA THR A 93 -3.11 -2.78 -8.74
C THR A 93 -2.36 -4.02 -9.22
N ALA A 94 -1.20 -4.31 -8.65
CA ALA A 94 -0.40 -5.48 -9.01
C ALA A 94 -1.09 -6.83 -8.71
N VAL A 95 -2.06 -6.87 -7.81
CA VAL A 95 -2.90 -8.07 -7.55
C VAL A 95 -4.24 -8.04 -8.26
N SER A 96 -4.85 -6.86 -8.47
CA SER A 96 -6.17 -6.73 -9.09
C SER A 96 -6.13 -6.87 -10.60
N GLU A 97 -5.08 -6.40 -11.30
CA GLU A 97 -4.92 -6.58 -12.74
C GLU A 97 -4.94 -8.06 -13.18
N PRO A 98 -4.11 -8.96 -12.61
CA PRO A 98 -4.16 -10.37 -12.98
C PRO A 98 -5.46 -11.04 -12.54
N LEU A 99 -6.10 -10.57 -11.46
CA LEU A 99 -7.41 -11.07 -11.02
C LEU A 99 -8.54 -10.65 -11.98
N ALA A 100 -8.44 -9.48 -12.60
CA ALA A 100 -9.39 -9.03 -13.61
C ALA A 100 -9.25 -9.81 -14.93
N ALA A 101 -8.08 -10.42 -15.17
CA ALA A 101 -7.81 -11.23 -16.36
C ALA A 101 -8.25 -12.70 -16.24
N VAL A 102 -8.62 -13.17 -15.04
CA VAL A 102 -9.17 -14.53 -14.82
C VAL A 102 -10.69 -14.49 -14.72
N ALA A 103 -11.34 -15.62 -15.03
CA ALA A 103 -12.79 -15.73 -14.92
C ALA A 103 -13.23 -15.46 -13.46
N PRO A 104 -14.30 -14.68 -13.23
CA PRO A 104 -14.67 -14.23 -11.91
C PRO A 104 -15.01 -15.39 -10.97
N ASP A 105 -15.51 -16.52 -11.48
CA ASP A 105 -15.83 -17.75 -10.75
C ASP A 105 -14.60 -18.63 -10.44
N THR A 106 -13.41 -18.28 -10.96
CA THR A 106 -12.17 -19.01 -10.67
C THR A 106 -11.88 -18.94 -9.17
N ALA A 107 -11.65 -20.08 -8.52
CA ALA A 107 -11.28 -20.07 -7.11
C ALA A 107 -9.91 -19.41 -6.92
N LEU A 108 -9.76 -18.56 -5.90
CA LEU A 108 -8.54 -17.78 -5.72
C LEU A 108 -7.26 -18.63 -5.67
N LYS A 109 -7.33 -19.77 -4.98
CA LYS A 109 -6.22 -20.72 -4.85
C LYS A 109 -5.69 -21.24 -6.20
N ASP A 110 -6.51 -21.20 -7.24
CA ASP A 110 -6.18 -21.68 -8.58
C ASP A 110 -5.60 -20.54 -9.45
N VAL A 111 -5.61 -19.30 -8.96
CA VAL A 111 -4.99 -18.15 -9.63
C VAL A 111 -3.48 -18.13 -9.30
N PRO A 112 -2.60 -18.33 -10.31
CA PRO A 112 -1.17 -18.44 -10.08
C PRO A 112 -0.58 -17.14 -9.53
N GLY A 113 0.19 -17.27 -8.45
CA GLY A 113 0.90 -16.14 -7.82
C GLY A 113 0.01 -15.15 -7.06
N VAL A 114 -1.30 -15.39 -6.91
CA VAL A 114 -2.19 -14.49 -6.16
C VAL A 114 -1.80 -14.40 -4.69
N ALA A 115 -1.40 -15.52 -4.07
CA ALA A 115 -1.01 -15.56 -2.66
C ALA A 115 0.25 -14.71 -2.40
N GLU A 116 1.25 -14.79 -3.28
CA GLU A 116 2.46 -13.95 -3.18
C GLU A 116 2.13 -12.47 -3.38
N LYS A 117 1.24 -12.15 -4.33
CA LYS A 117 0.80 -10.77 -4.58
C LYS A 117 -0.02 -10.21 -3.40
N GLN A 118 -0.91 -11.01 -2.80
CA GLN A 118 -1.63 -10.65 -1.58
C GLN A 118 -0.69 -10.39 -0.40
N ALA A 119 0.37 -11.21 -0.25
CA ALA A 119 1.39 -10.99 0.77
C ALA A 119 2.11 -9.65 0.55
N LYS A 120 2.41 -9.27 -0.71
CA LYS A 120 3.00 -7.96 -1.04
C LYS A 120 2.06 -6.79 -0.73
N VAL A 121 0.75 -6.95 -0.95
CA VAL A 121 -0.25 -5.94 -0.53
C VAL A 121 -0.24 -5.79 0.98
N LYS A 122 -0.21 -6.90 1.72
CA LYS A 122 -0.15 -6.87 3.18
C LYS A 122 1.12 -6.19 3.68
N ASP A 123 2.28 -6.53 3.12
CA ASP A 123 3.56 -5.93 3.49
C ASP A 123 3.60 -4.42 3.21
N ALA A 124 3.16 -4.01 2.01
CA ALA A 124 3.05 -2.60 1.66
C ALA A 124 2.10 -1.86 2.63
N TYR A 125 0.98 -2.49 2.99
CA TYR A 125 0.03 -1.94 3.94
C TYR A 125 0.63 -1.81 5.35
N GLU A 126 1.29 -2.83 5.88
CA GLU A 126 1.91 -2.79 7.22
C GLU A 126 3.06 -1.77 7.28
N SER A 127 3.85 -1.66 6.21
CA SER A 127 4.89 -0.64 6.05
C SER A 127 4.31 0.78 6.11
N VAL A 128 3.24 1.04 5.35
CA VAL A 128 2.56 2.35 5.34
C VAL A 128 1.89 2.64 6.69
N TYR A 129 1.26 1.65 7.30
CA TYR A 129 0.62 1.77 8.61
C TYR A 129 1.65 2.16 9.69
N ALA A 130 2.85 1.57 9.65
CA ALA A 130 3.95 1.92 10.54
C ALA A 130 4.54 3.32 10.25
N GLU A 131 4.72 3.68 8.97
CA GLU A 131 5.28 4.97 8.56
C GLU A 131 4.36 6.14 8.92
N LEU A 132 3.04 5.93 8.82
CA LEU A 132 2.01 6.87 9.28
C LEU A 132 1.82 6.85 10.79
N LYS A 133 2.54 5.99 11.53
CA LYS A 133 2.44 5.82 12.99
C LYS A 133 1.01 5.57 13.46
N CYS A 134 0.28 4.77 12.70
CA CYS A 134 -1.04 4.34 13.12
C CYS A 134 -0.91 3.41 14.33
N ALA A 135 -1.53 3.81 15.44
CA ALA A 135 -1.56 3.07 16.70
C ALA A 135 -2.75 2.09 16.72
#